data_AF-A0A7Y0MFK8-F1
#
_entry.id   AF-A0A7Y0MFK8-F1
#
_cell.length_a   1.000
_cell.length_b   1.000
_cell.length_c   1.000
_cell.angle_alpha   90.00
_cell.angle_beta   90.00
_cell.angle_gamma   90.00
#
_symmetry.space_group_name_H-M   'P 1'
#
loop_
_entity.id
_entity.type
_entity.pdbx_description
1 polymer ?
#
loop_
_entity_poly.entity_id
_entity_poly.type
_entity_poly.pdbx_seq_one_letter_code
_entity_poly.pdbx_strand_id
1 'polypeptide(L)'
;MNERLAEAIAILGDIEADDASNDARGRRAHARVIAMIEFADEVSGMRREQRIANLLTLAQMDKKDSKSALEEARRLLELDTESRVLKTAA
;
A
#
# COMPACT_ATOMS: atom_id res chain seq x y z
N MET A 1 3.09 9.14 10.08
CA MET A 1 3.72 7.82 10.28
C MET A 1 2.65 6.78 10.00
N ASN A 2 2.96 5.72 9.25
CA ASN A 2 1.98 4.72 8.84
C ASN A 2 1.38 4.03 10.09
N GLU A 3 0.07 4.20 10.32
CA GLU A 3 -0.58 3.81 11.58
C GLU A 3 -0.44 2.33 11.89
N ARG A 4 -0.57 1.47 10.86
CA ARG A 4 -0.39 0.03 10.99
C ARG A 4 1.05 -0.35 11.33
N LEU A 5 2.02 0.32 10.72
CA LEU A 5 3.42 0.07 11.04
C LEU A 5 3.76 0.54 12.46
N ALA A 6 3.18 1.67 12.89
CA ALA A 6 3.31 2.17 14.27
C ALA A 6 2.71 1.18 15.28
N GLU A 7 1.52 0.63 15.00
CA GLU A 7 0.89 -0.41 15.82
C GLU A 7 1.76 -1.67 15.91
N ALA A 8 2.26 -2.16 14.77
CA ALA A 8 3.14 -3.33 14.75
C ALA A 8 4.40 -3.12 15.59
N ILE A 9 5.02 -1.93 15.51
CA ILE A 9 6.20 -1.59 16.32
C ILE A 9 5.84 -1.49 17.81
N ALA A 10 4.70 -0.90 18.15
CA ALA A 10 4.25 -0.81 19.54
C ALA A 10 4.03 -2.20 20.15
N ILE A 11 3.38 -3.11 19.42
CA ILE A 11 3.18 -4.51 19.86
C ILE A 11 4.52 -5.20 20.09
N LEU A 12 5.51 -4.98 19.22
CA LEU A 12 6.85 -5.56 19.39
C LEU A 12 7.62 -4.92 20.56
N GLY A 13 7.44 -3.62 20.80
CA GLY A 13 8.08 -2.90 21.91
C GLY A 13 7.62 -3.33 23.29
N ASP A 14 6.39 -3.84 23.40
CA ASP A 14 5.82 -4.39 24.63
C ASP A 14 6.25 -5.83 24.92
N ILE A 15 7.08 -6.44 24.08
CA ILE A 15 7.52 -7.84 24.20
C ILE A 15 9.01 -7.86 24.51
N GLU A 16 9.37 -8.47 25.65
CA GLU A 16 10.78 -8.69 25.97
C GLU A 16 11.43 -9.62 24.93
N ALA A 17 12.68 -9.31 24.55
CA ALA A 17 13.35 -9.97 23.43
C ALA A 17 13.55 -11.48 23.66
N ASP A 18 13.72 -11.89 24.92
CA ASP A 18 13.95 -13.26 25.37
C ASP A 18 12.67 -13.99 25.83
N ASP A 19 11.53 -13.30 25.91
CA ASP A 19 10.26 -13.93 26.26
C ASP A 19 9.86 -14.93 25.16
N ALA A 20 9.95 -16.23 25.46
CA ALA A 20 9.60 -17.33 24.57
C ALA A 20 8.17 -17.87 24.80
N SER A 21 7.37 -17.21 25.64
CA SER A 21 6.01 -17.60 25.95
C SER A 21 5.14 -17.71 24.71
N ASN A 22 4.05 -18.49 24.80
CA ASN A 22 3.08 -18.60 23.72
C ASN A 22 2.43 -17.23 23.42
N ASP A 23 2.24 -16.41 24.46
CA ASP A 23 1.66 -15.08 24.32
C ASP A 23 2.59 -14.14 23.53
N ALA A 24 3.86 -14.03 23.94
CA ALA A 24 4.87 -13.25 23.22
C ALA A 24 5.05 -13.72 21.77
N ARG A 25 4.98 -15.04 21.52
CA ARG A 25 4.98 -15.59 20.15
C ARG A 25 3.74 -15.17 19.37
N GLY A 26 2.56 -15.22 19.98
CA GLY A 26 1.30 -14.78 19.37
C GLY A 26 1.31 -13.30 19.02
N ARG A 27 1.74 -12.43 19.94
CA ARG A 27 1.85 -10.99 19.72
C ARG A 27 2.87 -10.65 18.62
N ARG A 28 4.03 -11.32 18.59
CA ARG A 28 5.01 -11.18 17.48
C ARG A 28 4.43 -11.63 16.14
N ALA A 29 3.66 -12.71 16.10
CA ALA A 29 2.98 -13.16 14.88
C ALA A 29 1.94 -12.12 14.42
N HIS A 30 1.16 -11.56 15.34
CA HIS A 30 0.20 -10.49 15.05
C HIS A 30 0.88 -9.25 14.43
N ALA A 31 1.95 -8.74 15.06
CA ALA A 31 2.71 -7.60 14.54
C ALA A 31 3.29 -7.88 13.14
N ARG A 32 3.78 -9.10 12.88
CA ARG A 32 4.26 -9.49 11.54
C ARG A 32 3.15 -9.46 10.50
N VAL A 33 1.95 -9.94 10.84
CA VAL A 33 0.80 -9.91 9.92
C VAL A 33 0.43 -8.48 9.57
N ILE A 34 0.37 -7.58 10.56
CA ILE A 34 0.11 -6.15 10.31
C ILE A 34 1.15 -5.56 9.35
N ALA A 35 2.44 -5.78 9.62
CA ALA A 35 3.51 -5.29 8.76
C ALA A 35 3.46 -5.89 7.34
N MET A 36 3.07 -7.16 7.20
CA MET A 36 2.91 -7.81 5.89
C MET A 36 1.74 -7.24 5.08
N ILE A 37 0.62 -6.92 5.74
CA ILE A 37 -0.52 -6.25 5.10
C ILE A 37 -0.06 -4.90 4.55
N GLU A 38 0.65 -4.12 5.35
CA GLU A 38 1.10 -2.80 4.92
C GLU A 38 2.10 -2.88 3.76
N PHE A 39 3.05 -3.82 3.83
CA PHE A 39 3.96 -4.07 2.72
C PHE A 39 3.22 -4.46 1.43
N ALA A 40 2.18 -5.30 1.51
CA ALA A 40 1.39 -5.69 0.36
C ALA A 40 0.61 -4.51 -0.24
N ASP A 41 0.07 -3.64 0.61
CA ASP A 41 -0.62 -2.41 0.20
C ASP A 41 0.34 -1.45 -0.50
N GLU A 42 1.52 -1.19 0.07
CA GLU A 42 2.56 -0.34 -0.55
C GLU A 42 3.01 -0.90 -1.91
N VAL A 43 3.30 -2.20 -1.99
CA VAL A 43 3.71 -2.85 -3.25
C VAL A 43 2.62 -2.79 -4.31
N SER A 44 1.35 -2.95 -3.92
CA SER A 44 0.22 -2.83 -4.83
C SER A 44 0.05 -1.40 -5.32
N GLY A 45 0.23 -0.41 -4.44
CA GLY A 45 0.30 1.01 -4.78
C GLY A 45 1.37 1.30 -5.82
N MET A 46 2.61 0.86 -5.58
CA MET A 46 3.73 1.05 -6.51
C MET A 46 3.45 0.45 -7.90
N ARG A 47 2.90 -0.77 -7.97
CA ARG A 47 2.53 -1.41 -9.25
C ARG A 47 1.48 -0.58 -10.00
N ARG A 48 0.52 -0.01 -9.29
CA ARG A 48 -0.51 0.86 -9.87
C ARG A 48 0.10 2.17 -10.37
N GLU A 49 0.95 2.82 -9.59
CA GLU A 49 1.64 4.07 -9.98
C GLU A 49 2.49 3.85 -11.24
N GLN A 50 3.25 2.75 -11.30
CA GLN A 50 4.01 2.37 -12.49
C GLN A 50 3.11 2.14 -13.71
N ARG A 51 1.94 1.51 -13.53
CA ARG A 51 0.97 1.32 -14.60
C ARG A 51 0.44 2.65 -15.13
N ILE A 52 0.12 3.60 -14.24
CA ILE A 52 -0.31 4.95 -14.61
C ILE A 52 0.80 5.67 -15.39
N ALA A 53 2.05 5.62 -14.91
CA ALA A 53 3.19 6.25 -15.59
C ALA A 53 3.40 5.70 -17.01
N ASN A 54 3.27 4.38 -17.20
CA ASN A 54 3.36 3.75 -18.52
C ASN A 54 2.23 4.23 -19.45
N LEU A 55 0.99 4.32 -18.96
CA LEU A 55 -0.15 4.81 -19.75
C LEU A 55 0.01 6.28 -20.14
N LEU A 56 0.49 7.13 -19.24
CA LEU A 56 0.79 8.53 -19.53
C LEU A 56 1.90 8.67 -20.56
N THR A 57 2.94 7.84 -20.46
CA THR A 57 4.03 7.80 -21.45
C THR A 57 3.48 7.39 -22.82
N LEU A 58 2.65 6.34 -22.89
CA LEU A 58 2.00 5.92 -24.14
C LEU A 58 1.13 7.02 -24.74
N ALA A 59 0.39 7.76 -23.89
CA ALA A 59 -0.44 8.87 -24.32
C ALA A 59 0.37 10.06 -24.90
N GLN A 60 1.63 10.23 -24.48
CA GLN A 60 2.53 11.26 -25.01
C GLN A 60 3.14 10.89 -26.37
N MET A 61 3.09 9.61 -26.78
CA MET A 61 3.73 9.15 -28.03
C MET A 61 2.91 9.42 -29.30
N ASP A 62 1.76 10.10 -29.20
CA ASP A 62 0.85 10.46 -30.30
C ASP A 62 0.52 9.30 -31.27
N LYS A 63 0.36 8.10 -30.70
CA LYS A 63 -0.10 6.90 -31.39
C LYS A 63 -1.63 6.78 -31.36
N LYS A 64 -2.18 5.91 -32.20
CA LYS A 64 -3.63 5.60 -32.28
C LYS A 64 -4.28 5.34 -30.91
N ASP A 65 -3.56 4.69 -30.00
CA ASP A 65 -4.06 4.30 -28.68
C ASP A 65 -3.81 5.37 -27.59
N SER A 66 -3.32 6.56 -27.94
CA SER A 66 -2.96 7.60 -26.95
C SER A 66 -4.16 8.12 -26.18
N LYS A 67 -5.30 8.28 -26.87
CA LYS A 67 -6.53 8.77 -26.24
C LYS A 67 -7.10 7.77 -25.24
N SER A 68 -7.14 6.48 -25.60
CA SER A 68 -7.61 5.43 -24.70
C SER A 68 -6.65 5.22 -23.53
N ALA A 69 -5.34 5.34 -23.74
CA ALA A 69 -4.34 5.29 -22.68
C ALA A 69 -4.50 6.45 -21.68
N LEU A 70 -4.76 7.67 -22.18
CA LEU A 70 -5.01 8.84 -21.32
C LEU A 70 -6.29 8.71 -20.51
N GLU A 71 -7.37 8.24 -21.12
CA GLU A 71 -8.65 8.00 -20.43
C GLU A 71 -8.51 6.93 -19.34
N GLU A 72 -7.76 5.85 -19.60
CA GLU A 72 -7.48 4.82 -18.60
C GLU A 72 -6.59 5.35 -17.45
N ALA A 73 -5.56 6.15 -17.76
CA ALA A 73 -4.73 6.77 -16.74
C ALA A 73 -5.54 7.67 -15.80
N ARG A 74 -6.49 8.46 -16.35
CA ARG A 74 -7.39 9.30 -15.55
C ARG A 74 -8.30 8.48 -14.65
N ARG A 75 -8.93 7.42 -15.17
CA ARG A 75 -9.76 6.51 -14.35
C ARG A 75 -8.98 5.91 -13.18
N LEU A 76 -7.74 5.47 -13.42
CA LEU A 76 -6.90 4.89 -12.37
C LEU A 76 -6.49 5.93 -11.32
N LEU A 77 -6.27 7.19 -11.72
CA LEU A 77 -5.99 8.30 -10.80
C LEU A 77 -7.21 8.69 -9.97
N GLU A 78 -8.40 8.73 -10.57
CA GLU A 78 -9.67 9.01 -9.86
C GLU A 78 -9.92 7.95 -8.76
N LEU A 79 -9.73 6.67 -9.09
CA LEU A 79 -9.82 5.57 -8.13
C LEU A 79 -8.75 5.64 -7.03
N ASP A 80 -7.60 6.26 -7.29
CA ASP A 80 -6.56 6.50 -6.26
C ASP A 80 -6.97 7.61 -5.30
N THR A 81 -7.51 8.72 -5.82
CA THR A 81 -8.06 9.80 -4.97
C THR A 81 -9.18 9.29 -4.06
N GLU A 82 -10.13 8.50 -4.57
CA GLU A 82 -11.19 7.91 -3.76
C GLU A 82 -10.64 6.95 -2.69
N SER A 83 -9.67 6.11 -3.05
CA SER A 83 -9.04 5.18 -2.10
C SER A 83 -8.27 5.92 -0.99
N ARG A 84 -7.56 7.00 -1.32
CA ARG A 84 -6.83 7.82 -0.35
C ARG A 84 -7.77 8.60 0.58
N VAL A 85 -8.90 9.10 0.06
CA VAL A 85 -9.94 9.74 0.88
C VAL A 85 -10.54 8.75 1.89
N LEU A 86 -10.84 7.52 1.46
CA LEU A 86 -11.33 6.48 2.37
C LEU A 86 -10.29 6.08 3.44
N LYS A 87 -9.01 6.02 3.07
CA LYS A 87 -7.91 5.71 4.01
C LYS A 87 -7.61 6.82 5.03
N THR A 88 -7.98 8.06 4.76
CA THR A 88 -7.75 9.21 5.67
C THR A 88 -8.95 9.53 6.56
N ALA A 89 -10.11 8.93 6.27
CA ALA A 89 -11.35 9.12 7.03
C ALA A 89 -11.67 7.97 8.01
N ALA A 90 -10.94 6.86 7.93
CA ALA A 90 -11.03 5.71 8.83
C ALA A 90 -9.89 5.76 9.86
#